data_AF-A0A8D0M7K9-F1
#
_entry.id   AF-A0A8D0M7K9-F1
#
_cell.length_a   1.000
_cell.length_b   1.000
_cell.length_c   1.000
_cell.angle_alpha   90.00
_cell.angle_beta   90.00
_cell.angle_gamma   90.00
#
_symmetry.space_group_name_H-M   'P 1'
#
loop_
_entity.id
_entity.type
_entity.pdbx_description
1 polymer ?
#
loop_
_entity_poly.entity_id
_entity_poly.type
_entity_poly.pdbx_seq_one_letter_code
_entity_poly.pdbx_strand_id
1 'polypeptide(L)'
;MADQAKPISPLKNLLAGGFGGMCLVFVGHPLDTVKVRLQTQPPSLPGQPPMYSGTFDCFRKTLMREIQASSGETKYNGALDCAKKLYRESGIRGIYKGTVLTLMRDVPASGMYFMTYEWLKNTLTPEGKSVSELSVPRILLAGGIAGIFNWAVAIPPDVLKSRFQTAPPGKYPNGFRDVLKELIRNEGITSLYKGFNAVMIRAFPANAACFLGFEVAMKFLNWITPNL
;
A
#
# COMPACT_ATOMS: atom_id res chain seq x y z
N MET A 1 19.34 -38.15 -7.11
CA MET A 1 19.35 -37.44 -8.41
C MET A 1 18.80 -36.05 -8.16
N ALA A 2 19.61 -35.02 -8.38
CA ALA A 2 19.21 -33.64 -8.13
C ALA A 2 18.08 -33.27 -9.09
N ASP A 3 16.94 -32.87 -8.52
CA ASP A 3 15.80 -32.34 -9.25
C ASP A 3 16.25 -30.98 -9.85
N GLN A 4 16.72 -31.01 -11.09
CA GLN A 4 17.06 -29.80 -11.81
C GLN A 4 15.77 -29.02 -12.04
N ALA A 5 15.55 -27.99 -11.22
CA ALA A 5 14.49 -27.02 -11.43
C ALA A 5 14.65 -26.47 -12.87
N LYS A 6 13.79 -26.92 -13.79
CA LYS A 6 13.69 -26.35 -15.13
C LYS A 6 13.54 -24.83 -14.98
N PRO A 7 14.30 -24.01 -15.73
CA PRO A 7 14.14 -22.57 -15.67
C PRO A 7 12.69 -22.22 -16.03
N ILE A 8 11.96 -21.67 -15.06
CA ILE A 8 10.56 -21.30 -15.25
C ILE A 8 10.51 -20.14 -16.25
N SER A 9 9.70 -20.31 -17.29
CA SER A 9 9.49 -19.31 -18.34
C SER A 9 9.10 -17.93 -17.78
N PRO A 10 9.74 -16.83 -18.22
CA PRO A 10 9.39 -15.48 -17.78
C PRO A 10 7.90 -15.15 -17.96
N LEU A 11 7.27 -15.71 -19.00
CA LEU A 11 5.85 -15.52 -19.28
C LEU A 11 4.95 -16.18 -18.22
N LYS A 12 5.32 -17.37 -17.73
CA LYS A 12 4.59 -18.04 -16.65
C LYS A 12 4.68 -17.25 -15.35
N ASN A 13 5.87 -16.75 -15.03
CA ASN A 13 6.06 -15.89 -13.86
C ASN A 13 5.24 -14.59 -13.95
N LEU A 14 5.14 -14.00 -15.14
CA LEU A 14 4.32 -12.81 -15.37
C LEU A 14 2.82 -13.10 -15.16
N LEU A 15 2.31 -14.18 -15.73
CA LEU A 15 0.89 -14.55 -15.61
C LEU A 15 0.53 -14.96 -14.18
N ALA A 16 1.34 -15.80 -13.54
CA ALA A 16 1.15 -16.19 -12.15
C ALA A 16 1.30 -15.00 -11.19
N GLY A 17 2.28 -14.12 -11.46
CA GLY A 17 2.46 -12.86 -10.73
C GLY A 17 1.27 -11.93 -10.87
N GLY A 18 0.69 -11.82 -12.09
CA GLY A 18 -0.52 -11.06 -12.34
C GLY A 18 -1.73 -11.58 -11.55
N PHE A 19 -1.92 -12.90 -11.51
CA PHE A 19 -3.00 -13.51 -10.74
C PHE A 19 -2.82 -13.35 -9.22
N GLY A 20 -1.60 -13.57 -8.71
CA GLY A 20 -1.25 -13.28 -7.32
C GLY A 20 -1.51 -11.81 -6.97
N GLY A 21 -1.17 -10.88 -7.88
CA GLY A 21 -1.46 -9.45 -7.74
C GLY A 21 -2.95 -9.14 -7.64
N MET A 22 -3.81 -9.80 -8.43
CA MET A 22 -5.26 -9.63 -8.31
C MET A 22 -5.77 -10.10 -6.94
N CYS A 23 -5.37 -11.30 -6.49
CA CYS A 23 -5.74 -11.82 -5.17
C CYS A 23 -5.31 -10.88 -4.03
N LEU A 24 -4.11 -10.30 -4.14
CA LEU A 24 -3.60 -9.30 -3.21
C LEU A 24 -4.52 -8.08 -3.14
N VAL A 25 -4.94 -7.54 -4.28
CA VAL A 25 -5.82 -6.37 -4.35
C VAL A 25 -7.17 -6.67 -3.72
N PHE A 26 -7.81 -7.78 -4.07
CA PHE A 26 -9.12 -8.13 -3.52
C PHE A 26 -9.13 -8.23 -2.00
N VAL A 27 -8.12 -8.87 -1.41
CA VAL A 27 -8.01 -9.03 0.04
C VAL A 27 -7.54 -7.74 0.73
N GLY A 28 -6.68 -6.96 0.07
CA GLY A 28 -6.12 -5.72 0.62
C GLY A 28 -7.04 -4.51 0.56
N HIS A 29 -7.95 -4.47 -0.42
CA HIS A 29 -8.73 -3.28 -0.75
C HIS A 29 -9.59 -2.71 0.39
N PRO A 30 -10.27 -3.53 1.23
CA PRO A 30 -11.03 -3.00 2.35
C PRO A 30 -10.17 -2.20 3.34
N LEU A 31 -8.95 -2.67 3.60
CA LEU A 31 -8.03 -2.01 4.52
C LEU A 31 -7.32 -0.81 3.89
N ASP A 32 -7.07 -0.84 2.58
CA ASP A 32 -6.60 0.34 1.83
C ASP A 32 -7.65 1.45 1.84
N THR A 33 -8.94 1.10 1.74
CA THR A 33 -10.05 2.04 1.86
C THR A 33 -10.09 2.69 3.25
N VAL A 34 -9.94 1.90 4.31
CA VAL A 34 -9.86 2.40 5.69
C VAL A 34 -8.67 3.33 5.89
N LYS A 35 -7.48 2.95 5.37
CA LYS A 35 -6.28 3.77 5.41
C LYS A 35 -6.53 5.13 4.78
N VAL A 36 -7.03 5.18 3.53
CA VAL A 36 -7.27 6.44 2.83
C VAL A 36 -8.31 7.30 3.56
N ARG A 37 -9.41 6.71 4.04
CA ARG A 37 -10.44 7.45 4.79
C ARG A 37 -9.90 8.05 6.10
N LEU A 38 -9.09 7.28 6.84
CA LEU A 38 -8.42 7.78 8.05
C LEU A 38 -7.43 8.91 7.78
N GLN A 39 -6.70 8.83 6.67
CA GLN A 39 -5.70 9.82 6.28
C GLN A 39 -6.31 11.10 5.70
N THR A 40 -7.54 11.04 5.19
CA THR A 40 -8.17 12.15 4.45
C THR A 40 -9.35 12.79 5.18
N GLN A 41 -9.82 12.21 6.29
CA GLN A 41 -10.92 12.77 7.11
C GLN A 41 -10.67 14.23 7.51
N PRO A 42 -11.67 15.12 7.50
CA PRO A 42 -11.46 16.52 7.86
C PRO A 42 -10.95 16.68 9.32
N PRO A 43 -10.17 17.74 9.63
CA PRO A 43 -9.79 18.05 11.01
C PRO A 43 -11.03 18.21 11.89
N SER A 44 -10.99 17.68 13.11
CA SER A 44 -12.08 17.87 14.09
C SER A 44 -12.17 19.33 14.52
N LEU A 45 -13.40 19.85 14.61
CA LEU A 45 -13.66 21.16 15.21
C LEU A 45 -13.26 21.16 16.69
N PRO A 46 -12.85 22.30 17.27
CA PRO A 46 -12.53 22.40 18.69
C PRO A 46 -13.68 21.87 19.56
N GLY A 47 -13.41 20.86 20.39
CA GLY A 47 -14.41 20.25 21.29
C GLY A 47 -15.24 19.11 20.69
N GLN A 48 -15.06 18.75 19.42
CA GLN A 48 -15.71 17.58 18.82
C GLN A 48 -14.74 16.40 18.63
N PRO A 49 -15.17 15.15 18.86
CA PRO A 49 -14.33 13.98 18.59
C PRO A 49 -14.08 13.84 17.08
N PRO A 50 -12.94 13.25 16.67
CA PRO A 50 -12.65 13.00 15.26
C PRO A 50 -13.69 12.08 14.62
N MET A 51 -13.98 12.30 13.32
CA MET A 51 -14.97 11.52 12.55
C MET A 51 -14.69 10.01 12.65
N TYR A 52 -13.42 9.63 12.61
CA TYR A 52 -12.92 8.29 12.85
C TYR A 52 -11.85 8.30 13.94
N SER A 53 -12.11 7.59 15.03
CA SER A 53 -11.17 7.49 16.16
C SER A 53 -10.00 6.54 15.86
N GLY A 54 -10.20 5.56 14.95
CA GLY A 54 -9.15 4.63 14.54
C GLY A 54 -9.58 3.65 13.45
N THR A 55 -8.72 2.69 13.12
CA THR A 55 -8.91 1.69 12.05
C THR A 55 -10.22 0.92 12.19
N PHE A 56 -10.49 0.34 13.36
CA PHE A 56 -11.69 -0.47 13.58
C PHE A 56 -12.98 0.36 13.55
N ASP A 57 -12.94 1.59 14.08
CA ASP A 57 -14.08 2.52 14.04
C ASP A 57 -14.37 2.95 12.59
N CYS A 58 -13.33 3.30 11.83
CA CYS A 58 -13.45 3.62 10.41
C CYS A 58 -13.98 2.44 9.59
N PHE A 59 -13.48 1.23 9.83
CA PHE A 59 -13.93 0.02 9.16
C PHE A 59 -15.41 -0.26 9.43
N ARG A 60 -15.83 -0.23 10.71
CA ARG A 60 -17.23 -0.46 11.11
C ARG A 60 -18.17 0.57 10.49
N LYS A 61 -17.84 1.86 10.58
CA LYS A 61 -18.63 2.96 9.99
C LYS A 61 -18.67 2.88 8.46
N THR A 62 -17.60 2.40 7.83
CA THR A 62 -17.51 2.19 6.38
C THR A 62 -18.45 1.07 5.93
N LEU A 63 -18.37 -0.09 6.58
CA LEU A 63 -19.27 -1.21 6.30
C LEU A 63 -20.74 -0.84 6.49
N MET A 64 -21.08 -0.17 7.59
CA MET A 64 -22.46 0.26 7.83
C MET A 64 -22.95 1.23 6.75
N ARG A 65 -22.09 2.16 6.31
CA ARG A 65 -22.42 3.08 5.20
C ARG A 65 -22.57 2.35 3.88
N GLU A 66 -21.72 1.38 3.54
CA GLU A 66 -21.80 0.65 2.27
C GLU A 66 -23.04 -0.26 2.21
N ILE A 67 -23.44 -0.86 3.34
CA ILE A 67 -24.71 -1.59 3.46
C ILE A 67 -25.91 -0.64 3.25
N GLN A 68 -25.80 0.63 3.62
CA GLN A 68 -26.85 1.64 3.46
C GLN A 68 -26.76 2.46 2.15
N ALA A 69 -25.61 2.50 1.47
CA ALA A 69 -25.33 3.40 0.35
C ALA A 69 -25.50 2.75 -1.03
N SER A 70 -26.32 1.71 -1.16
CA SER A 70 -26.73 1.14 -2.45
C SER A 70 -27.60 2.09 -3.31
N SER A 71 -27.78 3.35 -2.88
CA SER A 71 -28.54 4.39 -3.57
C SER A 71 -27.87 5.76 -3.42
N GLY A 72 -26.95 6.10 -4.33
CA GLY A 72 -26.32 7.43 -4.39
C GLY A 72 -25.63 7.71 -5.73
N GLU A 73 -25.78 8.93 -6.24
CA GLU A 73 -25.38 9.36 -7.58
C GLU A 73 -23.87 9.22 -7.87
N THR A 74 -23.55 8.64 -9.03
CA THR A 74 -22.18 8.50 -9.54
C THR A 74 -21.66 9.84 -10.07
N LYS A 75 -20.72 10.46 -9.37
CA LYS A 75 -20.07 11.73 -9.78
C LYS A 75 -19.27 11.63 -11.10
N TYR A 76 -18.89 10.41 -11.50
CA TYR A 76 -18.16 10.12 -12.73
C TYR A 76 -18.68 8.85 -13.38
N ASN A 77 -18.80 8.85 -14.70
CA ASN A 77 -19.32 7.71 -15.47
C ASN A 77 -18.24 6.64 -15.76
N GLY A 78 -17.10 6.71 -15.07
CA GLY A 78 -15.99 5.76 -15.18
C GLY A 78 -14.61 6.39 -14.99
N ALA A 79 -13.57 5.55 -14.97
CA ALA A 79 -12.18 5.97 -14.78
C ALA A 79 -11.67 6.89 -15.90
N LEU A 80 -12.06 6.63 -17.16
CA LEU A 80 -11.70 7.45 -18.31
C LEU A 80 -12.38 8.83 -18.29
N ASP A 81 -13.64 8.90 -17.85
CA ASP A 81 -14.37 10.17 -17.67
C ASP A 81 -13.74 11.01 -16.55
N CYS A 82 -13.37 10.36 -15.43
CA CYS A 82 -12.61 10.99 -14.36
C CYS A 82 -11.25 11.52 -14.85
N ALA A 83 -10.47 10.69 -15.57
CA ALA A 83 -9.16 11.09 -16.09
C ALA A 83 -9.26 12.27 -17.09
N LYS A 84 -10.26 12.26 -17.98
CA LYS A 84 -10.51 13.33 -18.96
C LYS A 84 -10.93 14.63 -18.27
N LYS A 85 -11.84 14.56 -17.29
CA LYS A 85 -12.26 15.72 -16.49
C LYS A 85 -11.10 16.28 -15.66
N LEU A 86 -10.32 15.41 -15.02
CA LEU A 86 -9.14 15.79 -14.23
C LEU A 86 -8.06 16.47 -15.10
N TYR A 87 -7.79 15.94 -16.29
CA TYR A 87 -6.86 16.56 -17.24
C TYR A 87 -7.34 17.94 -17.68
N ARG A 88 -8.65 18.09 -17.95
CA ARG A 88 -9.26 19.35 -18.37
C ARG A 88 -9.29 20.41 -17.26
N GLU A 89 -9.44 19.99 -16.01
CA GLU A 89 -9.49 20.89 -14.84
C GLU A 89 -8.11 21.28 -14.32
N SER A 90 -7.15 20.35 -14.26
CA SER A 90 -5.88 20.56 -13.56
C SER A 90 -4.63 20.47 -14.45
N GLY A 91 -4.79 20.09 -15.72
CA GLY A 91 -3.68 19.90 -16.67
C GLY A 91 -2.65 18.87 -16.22
N ILE A 92 -1.52 18.81 -16.95
CA ILE A 92 -0.39 17.92 -16.62
C ILE A 92 0.17 18.22 -15.22
N ARG A 93 0.32 19.49 -14.85
CA ARG A 93 0.84 19.87 -13.53
C ARG A 93 -0.03 19.37 -12.36
N GLY A 94 -1.35 19.28 -12.57
CA GLY A 94 -2.28 18.68 -11.61
C GLY A 94 -2.11 17.18 -11.44
N ILE A 95 -1.86 16.46 -12.54
CA ILE A 95 -1.65 15.00 -12.52
C ILE A 95 -0.34 14.64 -11.78
N TYR A 96 0.71 15.43 -11.95
CA TYR A 96 1.98 15.26 -11.25
C TYR A 96 2.02 15.93 -9.86
N LYS A 97 0.89 16.48 -9.39
CA LYS A 97 0.77 17.11 -8.07
C LYS A 97 0.86 16.04 -6.98
N GLY A 98 2.06 15.87 -6.43
CA GLY A 98 2.36 14.84 -5.43
C GLY A 98 3.42 13.82 -5.85
N THR A 99 3.96 13.91 -7.06
CA THR A 99 5.06 13.05 -7.51
C THR A 99 6.30 13.21 -6.63
N VAL A 100 6.64 14.43 -6.22
CA VAL A 100 7.77 14.69 -5.32
C VAL A 100 7.62 13.95 -3.97
N LEU A 101 6.44 13.96 -3.37
CA LEU A 101 6.20 13.18 -2.14
C LEU A 101 6.18 11.68 -2.38
N THR A 102 5.77 11.25 -3.57
CA THR A 102 5.82 9.84 -3.96
C THR A 102 7.28 9.38 -4.02
N LEU A 103 8.17 10.17 -4.62
CA LEU A 103 9.61 9.90 -4.63
C LEU A 103 10.23 9.99 -3.23
N MET A 104 9.85 11.00 -2.45
CA MET A 104 10.31 11.16 -1.06
C MET A 104 9.82 10.04 -0.14
N ARG A 105 8.70 9.39 -0.46
CA ARG A 105 8.23 8.17 0.20
C ARG A 105 9.02 6.96 -0.30
N ASP A 106 9.05 6.76 -1.60
CA ASP A 106 9.48 5.50 -2.21
C ASP A 106 10.99 5.29 -2.10
N VAL A 107 11.81 6.35 -2.22
CA VAL A 107 13.28 6.24 -2.16
C VAL A 107 13.77 5.84 -0.76
N PRO A 108 13.40 6.56 0.33
CA PRO A 108 13.83 6.17 1.68
C PRO A 108 13.20 4.86 2.14
N ALA A 109 11.94 4.62 1.78
CA ALA A 109 11.25 3.39 2.15
C ALA A 109 11.90 2.17 1.46
N SER A 110 12.21 2.28 0.16
CA SER A 110 12.94 1.23 -0.57
C SER A 110 14.34 1.01 0.01
N GLY A 111 15.07 2.08 0.36
CA GLY A 111 16.36 1.97 1.04
C GLY A 111 16.28 1.21 2.36
N MET A 112 15.30 1.54 3.21
CA MET A 112 15.04 0.82 4.46
C MET A 112 14.60 -0.63 4.23
N TYR A 113 13.80 -0.89 3.19
CA TYR A 113 13.39 -2.24 2.82
C TYR A 113 14.61 -3.10 2.50
N PHE A 114 15.46 -2.66 1.56
CA PHE A 114 16.65 -3.43 1.15
C PHE A 114 17.66 -3.57 2.29
N MET A 115 17.92 -2.50 3.04
CA MET A 115 18.81 -2.54 4.21
C MET A 115 18.34 -3.58 5.24
N THR A 116 17.07 -3.51 5.64
CA THR A 116 16.51 -4.44 6.63
C THR A 116 16.47 -5.87 6.10
N TYR A 117 16.12 -6.04 4.82
CA TYR A 117 16.04 -7.33 4.16
C TYR A 117 17.41 -8.02 4.06
N GLU A 118 18.45 -7.30 3.65
CA GLU A 118 19.82 -7.82 3.59
C GLU A 118 20.38 -8.11 4.97
N TRP A 119 20.18 -7.20 5.93
CA TRP A 119 20.62 -7.40 7.31
C TRP A 119 19.97 -8.66 7.94
N LEU A 120 18.67 -8.86 7.75
CA LEU A 120 17.97 -10.05 8.25
C LEU A 120 18.41 -11.32 7.54
N LYS A 121 18.58 -11.30 6.21
CA LYS A 121 19.09 -12.46 5.48
C LYS A 121 20.48 -12.86 5.99
N ASN A 122 21.39 -11.89 6.16
CA ASN A 122 22.75 -12.16 6.65
C ASN A 122 22.73 -12.72 8.06
N THR A 123 21.87 -12.19 8.94
CA THR A 123 21.73 -12.67 10.33
C THR A 123 21.06 -14.06 10.41
N LEU A 124 20.11 -14.36 9.53
CA LEU A 124 19.39 -15.63 9.47
C LEU A 124 20.13 -16.71 8.66
N THR A 125 21.26 -16.38 8.03
CA THR A 125 22.12 -17.32 7.32
C THR A 125 23.01 -18.05 8.33
N PRO A 126 22.88 -19.38 8.48
CA PRO A 126 23.77 -20.15 9.36
C PRO A 126 25.22 -20.10 8.84
N GLU A 127 26.20 -20.09 9.75
CA GLU A 127 27.62 -20.09 9.40
C GLU A 127 27.94 -21.25 8.43
N GLY A 128 28.56 -20.92 7.30
CA GLY A 128 28.96 -21.89 6.26
C GLY A 128 27.95 -22.13 5.12
N LYS A 129 26.78 -21.44 5.10
CA LYS A 129 25.83 -21.52 3.98
C LYS A 129 25.73 -20.20 3.20
N SER A 130 25.44 -20.28 1.91
CA SER A 130 25.19 -19.11 1.06
C SER A 130 23.79 -18.54 1.32
N VAL A 131 23.64 -17.22 1.16
CA VAL A 131 22.34 -16.50 1.22
C VAL A 131 21.32 -17.07 0.22
N SER A 132 21.80 -17.71 -0.85
CA SER A 132 20.99 -18.39 -1.86
C SER A 132 20.35 -19.71 -1.40
N GLU A 133 20.81 -20.28 -0.28
CA GLU A 133 20.29 -21.54 0.29
C GLU A 133 19.31 -21.32 1.45
N LEU A 134 18.89 -20.07 1.70
CA LEU A 134 17.91 -19.79 2.74
C LEU A 134 16.59 -20.49 2.43
N SER A 135 16.01 -21.14 3.45
CA SER A 135 14.68 -21.73 3.33
C SER A 135 13.62 -20.65 3.09
N VAL A 136 12.62 -20.98 2.26
CA VAL A 136 11.49 -20.09 1.91
C VAL A 136 10.86 -19.40 3.14
N PRO A 137 10.64 -20.07 4.30
CA PRO A 137 10.10 -19.42 5.48
C PRO A 137 10.98 -18.29 6.05
N ARG A 138 12.32 -18.43 6.00
CA ARG A 138 13.25 -17.39 6.48
C ARG A 138 13.27 -16.18 5.55
N ILE A 139 13.18 -16.42 4.24
CA ILE A 139 13.05 -15.37 3.23
C ILE A 139 11.74 -14.60 3.43
N LEU A 140 10.63 -15.31 3.65
CA LEU A 140 9.32 -14.70 3.93
C LEU A 140 9.33 -13.88 5.22
N LEU A 141 9.94 -14.39 6.29
CA LEU A 141 10.09 -13.66 7.55
C LEU A 141 10.92 -12.39 7.35
N ALA A 142 12.06 -12.49 6.67
CA ALA A 142 12.93 -11.35 6.37
C ALA A 142 12.21 -10.30 5.54
N GLY A 143 11.49 -10.71 4.50
CA GLY A 143 10.69 -9.81 3.66
C GLY A 143 9.52 -9.17 4.40
N GLY A 144 8.86 -9.91 5.31
CA GLY A 144 7.79 -9.40 6.15
C GLY A 144 8.26 -8.32 7.13
N ILE A 145 9.35 -8.57 7.86
CA ILE A 145 9.94 -7.60 8.79
C ILE A 145 10.47 -6.38 8.01
N ALA A 146 11.18 -6.59 6.90
CA ALA A 146 11.62 -5.50 6.03
C ALA A 146 10.43 -4.64 5.53
N GLY A 147 9.29 -5.27 5.23
CA GLY A 147 8.04 -4.59 4.89
C GLY A 147 7.51 -3.68 6.01
N ILE A 148 7.60 -4.10 7.28
CA ILE A 148 7.19 -3.29 8.43
C ILE A 148 8.06 -2.03 8.54
N PHE A 149 9.38 -2.18 8.46
CA PHE A 149 10.32 -1.05 8.52
C PHE A 149 10.16 -0.10 7.32
N ASN A 150 9.95 -0.65 6.12
CA ASN A 150 9.60 0.13 4.93
C ASN A 150 8.36 1.00 5.18
N TRP A 151 7.27 0.41 5.69
CA TRP A 151 6.05 1.16 5.97
C TRP A 151 6.19 2.14 7.13
N ALA A 152 7.04 1.86 8.13
CA ALA A 152 7.32 2.81 9.20
C ALA A 152 7.91 4.13 8.66
N VAL A 153 8.79 4.06 7.65
CA VAL A 153 9.37 5.25 7.00
C VAL A 153 8.44 5.83 5.93
N ALA A 154 7.67 5.00 5.23
CA ALA A 154 6.78 5.44 4.17
C ALA A 154 5.52 6.15 4.66
N ILE A 155 5.04 5.85 5.88
CA ILE A 155 3.75 6.35 6.35
C ILE A 155 3.69 7.88 6.54
N PRO A 156 4.66 8.55 7.17
CA PRO A 156 4.64 10.00 7.32
C PRO A 156 4.51 10.78 5.99
N PRO A 157 5.34 10.52 4.95
CA PRO A 157 5.16 11.19 3.66
C PRO A 157 3.88 10.77 2.93
N ASP A 158 3.39 9.56 3.14
CA ASP A 158 2.11 9.08 2.59
C ASP A 158 0.91 9.83 3.19
N VAL A 159 0.91 10.09 4.50
CA VAL A 159 -0.10 10.93 5.16
C VAL A 159 -0.06 12.36 4.60
N LEU A 160 1.13 12.96 4.49
CA LEU A 160 1.28 14.31 3.91
C LEU A 160 0.75 14.38 2.48
N LYS A 161 1.02 13.34 1.67
CA LYS A 161 0.56 13.25 0.28
C LYS A 161 -0.96 13.14 0.23
N SER A 162 -1.55 12.22 0.98
CA SER A 162 -3.00 12.02 1.02
C SER A 162 -3.72 13.31 1.42
N ARG A 163 -3.25 13.99 2.47
CA ARG A 163 -3.79 15.27 2.95
C ARG A 163 -3.70 16.39 1.93
N PHE A 164 -2.59 16.47 1.21
CA PHE A 164 -2.39 17.49 0.18
C PHE A 164 -3.25 17.24 -1.06
N GLN A 165 -3.41 15.97 -1.46
CA GLN A 165 -4.20 15.60 -2.64
C GLN A 165 -5.71 15.73 -2.41
N THR A 166 -6.18 15.55 -1.17
CA THR A 166 -7.61 15.72 -0.84
C THR A 166 -7.99 17.14 -0.44
N ALA A 167 -7.02 18.04 -0.29
CA ALA A 167 -7.32 19.41 0.11
C ALA A 167 -7.92 20.25 -1.02
N PRO A 168 -8.81 21.20 -0.71
CA PRO A 168 -9.34 22.13 -1.69
C PRO A 168 -8.24 22.90 -2.42
N PRO A 169 -8.43 23.22 -3.72
CA PRO A 169 -7.48 24.03 -4.46
C PRO A 169 -7.26 25.38 -3.76
N GLY A 170 -5.99 25.76 -3.56
CA GLY A 170 -5.60 27.00 -2.91
C GLY A 170 -5.42 26.93 -1.37
N LYS A 171 -5.82 25.84 -0.69
CA LYS A 171 -5.67 25.73 0.77
C LYS A 171 -4.21 25.76 1.26
N TYR A 172 -3.28 25.24 0.46
CA TYR A 172 -1.86 25.10 0.82
C TYR A 172 -0.94 25.83 -0.17
N PRO A 173 -0.79 27.17 -0.04
CA PRO A 173 0.01 27.98 -0.96
C PRO A 173 1.51 27.68 -0.89
N ASN A 174 2.05 27.32 0.29
CA ASN A 174 3.45 26.93 0.46
C ASN A 174 3.66 25.41 0.32
N GLY A 175 2.67 24.71 -0.24
CA GLY A 175 2.74 23.27 -0.49
C GLY A 175 2.72 22.43 0.79
N PHE A 176 3.56 21.40 0.81
CA PHE A 176 3.56 20.38 1.87
C PHE A 176 3.99 20.89 3.25
N ARG A 177 4.71 22.01 3.32
CA ARG A 177 5.11 22.62 4.61
C ARG A 177 3.90 23.10 5.39
N ASP A 178 2.91 23.65 4.70
CA ASP A 178 1.65 24.08 5.33
C ASP A 178 0.88 22.88 5.87
N VAL A 179 0.84 21.78 5.12
CA VAL A 179 0.21 20.52 5.53
C VAL A 179 0.86 19.98 6.80
N LEU A 180 2.20 19.92 6.84
CA LEU A 180 2.95 19.44 8.01
C LEU A 180 2.70 20.31 9.24
N LYS A 181 2.72 21.64 9.06
CA LYS A 181 2.48 22.60 10.14
C LYS A 181 1.05 22.51 10.67
N GLU A 182 0.06 22.37 9.80
CA GLU A 182 -1.35 22.16 10.18
C GLU A 182 -1.53 20.85 10.94
N LEU A 183 -0.95 19.73 10.45
CA LEU A 183 -1.05 18.43 11.11
C LEU A 183 -0.46 18.46 12.52
N ILE A 184 0.77 18.97 12.67
CA ILE A 184 1.45 18.97 13.97
C ILE A 184 0.73 19.90 14.95
N ARG A 185 0.27 21.07 14.49
CA ARG A 185 -0.37 22.07 15.37
C ARG A 185 -1.78 21.67 15.81
N ASN A 186 -2.57 21.04 14.92
CA ASN A 186 -3.97 20.76 15.17
C ASN A 186 -4.23 19.32 15.61
N GLU A 187 -3.45 18.35 15.12
CA GLU A 187 -3.66 16.92 15.36
C GLU A 187 -2.51 16.25 16.13
N GLY A 188 -1.40 16.97 16.37
CA GLY A 188 -0.21 16.45 17.05
C GLY A 188 0.70 15.59 16.16
N ILE A 189 1.88 15.21 16.67
CA ILE A 189 2.90 14.47 15.89
C ILE A 189 2.48 13.03 15.53
N THR A 190 1.63 12.41 16.35
CA THR A 190 1.11 11.06 16.11
C THR A 190 0.18 11.00 14.89
N SER A 191 -0.32 12.15 14.41
CA SER A 191 -1.15 12.24 13.21
C SER A 191 -0.42 11.77 11.94
N LEU A 192 0.92 11.89 11.90
CA LEU A 192 1.75 11.41 10.79
C LEU A 192 1.75 9.89 10.63
N TYR A 193 1.35 9.15 11.66
CA TYR A 193 1.25 7.68 11.65
C TYR A 193 -0.20 7.17 11.52
N LYS A 194 -1.15 8.06 11.21
CA LYS A 194 -2.54 7.66 10.96
C LYS A 194 -2.62 6.69 9.79
N GLY A 195 -3.24 5.53 10.05
CA GLY A 195 -3.36 4.43 9.10
C GLY A 195 -2.27 3.37 9.20
N PHE A 196 -1.22 3.54 10.03
CA PHE A 196 -0.17 2.54 10.23
C PHE A 196 -0.75 1.17 10.63
N ASN A 197 -1.64 1.13 11.62
CA ASN A 197 -2.29 -0.11 12.06
C ASN A 197 -3.10 -0.78 10.95
N ALA A 198 -3.77 0.00 10.09
CA ALA A 198 -4.51 -0.55 8.95
C ALA A 198 -3.56 -1.23 7.96
N VAL A 199 -2.40 -0.62 7.70
CA VAL A 199 -1.37 -1.18 6.81
C VAL A 199 -0.72 -2.43 7.38
N MET A 200 -0.47 -2.49 8.69
CA MET A 200 0.11 -3.67 9.33
C MET A 200 -0.86 -4.86 9.34
N ILE A 201 -2.13 -4.62 9.69
CA ILE A 201 -3.18 -5.64 9.66
C ILE A 201 -3.38 -6.17 8.24
N ARG A 202 -3.24 -5.29 7.22
CA ARG A 202 -3.34 -5.66 5.80
C ARG A 202 -2.20 -6.54 5.32
N ALA A 203 -0.99 -6.35 5.83
CA ALA A 203 0.21 -6.95 5.27
C ALA A 203 0.15 -8.49 5.28
N PHE A 204 -0.33 -9.10 6.37
CA PHE A 204 -0.35 -10.55 6.48
C PHE A 204 -1.39 -11.22 5.55
N PRO A 205 -2.69 -10.85 5.58
CA PRO A 205 -3.68 -11.46 4.69
C PRO A 205 -3.43 -11.18 3.21
N ALA A 206 -2.99 -9.97 2.86
CA ALA A 206 -2.75 -9.59 1.47
C ALA A 206 -1.54 -10.33 0.87
N ASN A 207 -0.45 -10.49 1.64
CA ASN A 207 0.71 -11.26 1.19
C ASN A 207 0.38 -12.75 1.08
N ALA A 208 -0.36 -13.31 2.05
CA ALA A 208 -0.79 -14.71 2.00
C ALA A 208 -1.66 -14.99 0.77
N ALA A 209 -2.61 -14.11 0.45
CA ALA A 209 -3.45 -14.22 -0.75
C ALA A 209 -2.63 -14.11 -2.04
N CYS A 210 -1.61 -13.25 -2.07
CA CYS A 210 -0.69 -13.13 -3.20
C CYS A 210 0.07 -14.43 -3.46
N PHE A 211 0.69 -15.01 -2.41
CA PHE A 211 1.43 -16.26 -2.52
C PHE A 211 0.54 -17.43 -2.91
N LEU A 212 -0.63 -17.55 -2.30
CA LEU A 212 -1.59 -18.59 -2.64
C LEU A 212 -2.08 -18.46 -4.10
N GLY A 213 -2.40 -17.23 -4.53
CA GLY A 213 -2.77 -16.95 -5.92
C GLY A 213 -1.65 -17.32 -6.89
N PHE A 214 -0.41 -16.90 -6.60
CA PHE A 214 0.76 -17.24 -7.40
C PHE A 214 0.98 -18.76 -7.49
N GLU A 215 0.92 -19.49 -6.38
CA GLU A 215 1.12 -20.94 -6.36
C GLU A 215 0.04 -21.69 -7.13
N VAL A 216 -1.23 -21.31 -6.95
CA VAL A 216 -2.35 -21.91 -7.68
C VAL A 216 -2.22 -21.65 -9.18
N ALA A 217 -1.89 -20.42 -9.57
CA ALA A 217 -1.68 -20.06 -10.97
C ALA A 217 -0.47 -20.80 -11.58
N MET A 218 0.62 -20.92 -10.84
CA MET A 218 1.79 -21.70 -11.27
C MET A 218 1.47 -23.18 -11.45
N LYS A 219 0.76 -23.80 -10.51
CA LYS A 219 0.32 -25.20 -10.62
C LYS A 219 -0.57 -25.42 -11.84
N PHE A 220 -1.50 -24.51 -12.07
CA PHE A 220 -2.39 -24.55 -13.22
C PHE A 220 -1.65 -24.37 -14.56
N LEU A 221 -0.74 -23.40 -14.65
CA LEU A 221 0.07 -23.17 -15.84
C LEU A 221 1.02 -24.33 -16.15
N ASN A 222 1.58 -24.97 -15.11
CA ASN A 222 2.41 -26.16 -15.26
C ASN A 222 1.59 -27.38 -15.71
N TRP A 223 0.33 -27.48 -15.28
CA TRP A 223 -0.58 -28.52 -15.74
C TRP A 223 -0.95 -28.36 -17.23
N ILE A 224 -1.22 -27.14 -17.68
CA ILE A 224 -1.64 -26.88 -19.08
C ILE A 224 -0.46 -26.81 -20.05
N THR A 225 0.66 -26.23 -19.61
CA THR A 225 1.82 -25.98 -20.48
C THR A 225 3.12 -26.47 -19.83
N PRO A 226 3.32 -27.78 -19.63
CA PRO A 226 4.50 -28.30 -18.92
C PRO A 226 5.85 -28.02 -19.62
N ASN A 227 5.84 -27.68 -20.92
CA ASN A 227 7.05 -27.47 -21.73
C ASN A 227 7.35 -26.01 -22.11
N LEU A 228 6.55 -25.04 -21.61
CA LEU A 228 6.74 -23.61 -21.89
C LEU A 228 7.67 -22.92 -20.89
#